data_AF-A0A2E5M7R1-F1
#
_entry.id   AF-A0A2E5M7R1-F1
#
_cell.length_a   1.000
_cell.length_b   1.000
_cell.length_c   1.000
_cell.angle_alpha   90.00
_cell.angle_beta   90.00
_cell.angle_gamma   90.00
#
_symmetry.space_group_name_H-M   'P 1'
#
loop_
_entity.id
_entity.type
_entity.pdbx_description
1 polymer ?
#
loop_
_entity_poly.entity_id
_entity_poly.type
_entity_poly.pdbx_seq_one_letter_code
_entity_poly.pdbx_strand_id
1 'polypeptide(L)' 'MSPNRISQGDDGQWYFKVRGNQSMGPYPSHQDAAHALNVYVSACQERVEGRIRWPRFLHPLRLRRHA' A
#
# COMPACT_ATOMS: atom_id res chain seq x y z
N MET A 1 7.06 -7.60 14.33
CA MET A 1 6.77 -6.27 14.91
C MET A 1 7.59 -5.24 14.14
N SER A 2 6.95 -4.44 13.29
CA SER A 2 7.66 -3.41 12.49
C SER A 2 7.84 -2.14 13.33
N PRO A 3 9.04 -1.53 13.34
CA PRO A 3 9.38 -0.43 14.23
C PRO A 3 8.63 0.86 13.86
N ASN A 4 8.25 1.62 14.89
CA ASN A 4 7.73 3.00 14.88
C ASN A 4 7.58 3.66 13.50
N ARG A 5 6.49 3.31 12.81
CA ARG A 5 6.07 4.01 11.59
C ARG A 5 5.37 5.31 11.88
N ILE A 6 4.95 5.55 13.13
CA ILE A 6 4.21 6.73 13.53
C ILE A 6 5.14 7.63 14.34
N SER A 7 5.17 8.92 14.00
CA SER A 7 6.00 9.94 14.66
C SER A 7 5.21 11.23 14.81
N GLN A 8 5.39 11.94 15.91
CA GLN A 8 4.86 13.29 16.10
C GLN A 8 5.83 14.31 15.48
N GLY A 9 5.30 15.28 14.75
CA GLY A 9 6.06 16.43 14.23
C GLY A 9 6.24 17.51 15.29
N ASP A 10 7.10 18.48 15.01
CA ASP A 10 7.36 19.64 15.89
C ASP A 10 6.12 20.54 16.06
N ASP A 11 5.12 20.37 15.20
CA ASP A 11 3.82 21.04 15.23
C ASP A 11 2.79 20.35 16.16
N GLY A 12 3.19 19.27 16.84
CA GLY A 12 2.32 18.47 17.69
C GLY A 12 1.38 17.54 16.92
N GLN A 13 1.44 17.52 15.59
CA GLN A 13 0.61 16.64 14.76
C GLN A 13 1.27 15.28 14.59
N TRP A 14 0.47 14.26 14.30
CA TRP A 14 0.92 12.89 14.10
C TRP A 14 1.06 12.58 12.61
N TYR A 15 2.12 11.87 12.27
CA TYR A 15 2.41 11.44 10.91
C TYR A 15 2.78 9.96 10.91
N PHE A 16 2.54 9.28 9.80
CA PHE A 16 3.12 7.95 9.59
C PHE A 16 3.99 7.89 8.34
N LYS A 17 5.05 7.07 8.39
CA LYS A 17 5.98 6.83 7.29
C LYS A 17 5.58 5.60 6.51
N VAL A 18 5.48 5.76 5.19
CA VAL A 18 5.36 4.65 4.24
C VAL A 18 6.73 4.36 3.60
N ARG A 19 6.85 3.23 2.89
CA ARG A 19 8.10 2.88 2.19
C ARG A 19 8.53 4.04 1.28
N GLY A 20 9.82 4.33 1.25
CA GLY A 20 10.38 5.43 0.43
C GLY A 20 10.50 6.76 1.16
N ASN A 21 10.49 6.76 2.50
CA ASN A 21 10.66 7.96 3.34
C ASN A 21 9.54 9.01 3.19
N GLN A 22 8.44 8.66 2.53
CA GLN A 22 7.27 9.51 2.40
C GLN A 22 6.47 9.50 3.72
N SER A 23 6.20 10.68 4.24
CA SER A 23 5.36 10.92 5.41
C SER A 23 3.93 11.28 4.99
N MET A 24 2.94 10.66 5.65
CA MET A 24 1.51 10.88 5.45
C MET A 24 0.92 11.52 6.71
N GLY A 25 0.07 12.52 6.52
CA GLY A 25 -0.53 13.33 7.59
C GLY A 25 -0.71 14.78 7.14
N PRO A 26 -1.03 15.71 8.06
CA PRO A 26 -1.08 15.56 9.52
C PRO A 26 -2.35 14.85 10.04
N TYR A 27 -2.23 14.20 11.20
CA TYR A 27 -3.33 13.61 11.96
C TYR A 27 -3.40 14.19 13.38
N PRO A 28 -4.60 14.43 13.93
CA PRO A 28 -4.74 15.10 15.23
C PRO A 28 -4.40 14.19 16.42
N SER A 29 -4.38 12.87 16.24
CA SER A 29 -4.04 11.92 17.29
C SER A 29 -3.19 10.75 16.77
N HIS A 30 -2.46 10.10 17.69
CA HIS A 30 -1.74 8.87 17.40
C HIS A 30 -2.68 7.76 16.91
N GLN A 31 -3.89 7.67 17.47
CA GLN A 31 -4.89 6.69 17.08
C GLN A 31 -5.35 6.90 15.63
N ASP A 32 -5.57 8.14 15.21
CA ASP A 32 -5.95 8.46 13.82
C ASP A 32 -4.85 8.11 12.83
N ALA A 33 -3.59 8.43 13.16
CA ALA A 33 -2.44 8.05 12.36
C ALA A 33 -2.29 6.52 12.25
N ALA A 34 -2.54 5.78 13.33
CA ALA A 34 -2.51 4.32 13.34
C ALA A 34 -3.64 3.71 12.51
N HIS A 35 -4.85 4.24 12.61
CA HIS A 35 -5.99 3.81 11.82
C HIS A 35 -5.74 4.06 10.32
N ALA A 36 -5.28 5.27 9.96
CA ALA A 36 -4.95 5.62 8.58
C ALA A 36 -3.81 4.77 8.01
N LEU A 37 -2.78 4.44 8.82
CA LEU A 37 -1.72 3.52 8.42
C LEU A 37 -2.27 2.12 8.12
N ASN A 38 -3.17 1.59 8.96
CA ASN A 38 -3.77 0.27 8.73
C ASN A 38 -4.60 0.26 7.44
N VAL A 39 -5.45 1.27 7.23
CA VAL A 39 -6.23 1.42 5.99
C VAL A 39 -5.31 1.48 4.76
N TYR A 40 -4.22 2.24 4.84
CA TYR A 40 -3.24 2.35 3.76
C TYR A 40 -2.56 1.01 3.45
N VAL A 41 -2.14 0.27 4.48
CA VAL A 41 -1.53 -1.06 4.32
C VAL A 41 -2.51 -2.03 3.67
N SER A 42 -3.76 -2.06 4.15
CA SER A 42 -4.81 -2.92 3.57
C SER A 42 -5.07 -2.59 2.09
N ALA A 43 -5.21 -1.31 1.75
CA ALA A 43 -5.39 -0.88 0.35
C ALA A 43 -4.18 -1.22 -0.54
N CYS A 44 -2.95 -1.13 -0.01
CA CYS A 44 -1.76 -1.57 -0.73
C CYS A 44 -1.74 -3.09 -0.94
N GLN A 45 -2.15 -3.88 0.05
CA GLN A 45 -2.24 -5.33 -0.06
C GLN A 45 -3.29 -5.74 -1.10
N GLU A 46 -4.49 -5.14 -1.07
CA GLU A 46 -5.53 -5.37 -2.07
C GLU A 46 -5.07 -5.05 -3.49
N ARG A 47 -4.27 -3.99 -3.69
CA ARG A 47 -3.70 -3.67 -5.02
C ARG A 47 -2.66 -4.68 -5.50
N VAL A 48 -1.95 -5.33 -4.58
CA VAL A 48 -0.98 -6.38 -4.92
C VAL A 48 -1.70 -7.68 -5.25
N GLU A 49 -2.74 -8.03 -4.50
CA GLU A 49 -3.56 -9.23 -4.73
C GLU A 49 -4.50 -9.08 -5.94
N GLY A 50 -4.99 -7.87 -6.21
CA GLY A 50 -5.83 -7.53 -7.37
C GLY A 50 -5.09 -7.52 -8.71
N ARG A 51 -3.75 -7.69 -8.73
CA ARG A 51 -3.06 -8.12 -9.94
C ARG A 51 -3.32 -9.60 -10.14
N ILE A 52 -4.51 -9.89 -10.65
CA ILE A 52 -4.87 -11.15 -11.28
C ILE A 52 -3.68 -11.57 -12.14
N ARG A 53 -2.98 -12.58 -11.65
CA ARG A 53 -2.01 -13.37 -12.40
C ARG A 53 -2.83 -13.97 -13.54
N TRP A 54 -2.94 -13.26 -14.65
CA TRP A 54 -3.49 -13.84 -15.87
C TRP A 54 -2.70 -15.11 -16.10
N PRO A 55 -3.36 -16.27 -16.17
CA PRO A 55 -2.62 -17.49 -16.42
C PRO A 55 -1.90 -17.35 -17.77
N ARG A 56 -0.61 -17.68 -17.81
CA ARG A 56 0.27 -17.58 -19.00
C ARG A 56 -0.25 -18.34 -20.22
N PHE A 57 -1.31 -19.13 -20.09
CA PHE A 57 -1.95 -19.90 -21.15
C PHE A 57 -3.03 -19.13 -21.93
N LEU A 58 -3.45 -17.95 -21.46
CA LEU A 58 -4.38 -17.07 -22.20
C LEU A 58 -3.65 -16.02 -23.05
N HIS A 59 -2.51 -16.37 -23.65
CA HIS A 59 -1.88 -15.54 -24.69
C HIS A 59 -2.50 -15.87 -26.07
N PRO A 60 -3.38 -15.02 -26.63
CA PRO A 60 -4.03 -15.27 -27.92
C PRO A 60 -3.07 -15.30 -29.13
N LEU A 61 -1.78 -15.00 -28.92
CA LEU A 61 -0.75 -14.97 -29.96
C LEU A 61 -0.24 -16.36 -30.40
N ARG A 62 -0.67 -17.47 -29.75
CA ARG A 62 -0.28 -18.83 -30.16
C ARG A 62 -1.34 -19.62 -30.91
N LEU A 63 -2.52 -19.03 -31.17
CA LEU A 63 -3.62 -19.68 -31.91
C LEU A 63 -3.61 -19.40 -33.43
N ARG A 64 -2.57 -18.73 -33.96
CA ARG A 64 -2.47 -18.38 -35.41
C ARG A 64 -1.22 -18.93 -36.11
N ARG A 65 -0.77 -20.14 -35.76
CA ARG A 65 0.25 -20.85 -36.56
C ARG A 65 -0.13 -22.27 -36.99
N HIS A 66 -1.35 -22.71 -36.72
CA HIS A 66 -1.87 -23.97 -37.25
C HIS A 66 -3.34 -23.80 -37.65
N ALA A 67 -3.57 -23.13 -38.77
CA ALA A 67 -4.70 -23.32 -39.67
C ALA A 67 -4.29 -22.79 -41.04
#